data_AF-A0A9Q9MGY9-F1
#
_entry.id   AF-A0A9Q9MGY9-F1
#
_cell.length_a   1.000
_cell.length_b   1.000
_cell.length_c   1.000
_cell.angle_alpha   90.00
_cell.angle_beta   90.00
_cell.angle_gamma   90.00
#
_symmetry.space_group_name_H-M   'P 1'
#
loop_
_entity.id
_entity.type
_entity.pdbx_description
1 polymer ?
#
loop_
_entity_poly.entity_id
_entity_poly.type
_entity_poly.pdbx_seq_one_letter_code
_entity_poly.pdbx_strand_id
1 'polypeptide(L)'
;MDHRLSRRGLFVGSAALLASALGGCEGTPLAAPTSAPTLRPPDGTPLAVWELTGGLVGTAMLALRPPRLVVFGDGDAIADAAYRSRLDADELRSLTDGLLDDLRSSDVQKQRTVPSPVAGAPVTKISVWSPAGMLTFTAEGLDEFKAEHVYADVFYDARDRLAAVHKTVSATAQPYLADRVRLVAMPVDGEPATVGTWPVDVALPEPDRGALRRADLSGDAARAVVRTLTRDLDQRGAWPAYRTAAGDIVRASWRYLLPNE
;
A
#
# COMPACT_ATOMS: atom_id res chain seq x y z
N MET A 1 -7.82 -44.90 -4.59
CA MET A 1 -7.00 -45.26 -3.41
C MET A 1 -7.23 -44.20 -2.36
N ASP A 2 -8.16 -44.49 -1.47
CA ASP A 2 -8.63 -43.62 -0.40
C ASP A 2 -7.66 -43.64 0.78
N HIS A 3 -7.23 -42.46 1.23
CA HIS A 3 -6.66 -42.29 2.57
C HIS A 3 -7.32 -41.11 3.28
N ARG A 4 -8.49 -41.41 3.86
CA ARG A 4 -9.02 -40.66 5.02
C ARG A 4 -8.15 -40.96 6.23
N LEU A 5 -7.54 -39.93 6.83
CA LEU A 5 -7.10 -40.00 8.22
C LEU A 5 -7.65 -38.80 8.98
N SER A 6 -8.80 -39.08 9.58
CA SER A 6 -9.41 -38.32 10.66
C SER A 6 -8.55 -38.44 11.92
N ARG A 7 -8.12 -37.33 12.50
CA ARG A 7 -7.67 -37.28 13.90
C ARG A 7 -8.35 -36.12 14.60
N ARG A 8 -9.45 -36.44 15.27
CA ARG A 8 -10.08 -35.63 16.32
C ARG A 8 -9.28 -35.83 17.60
N GLY A 9 -8.60 -34.79 18.08
CA GLY A 9 -8.02 -34.73 19.41
C GLY A 9 -8.92 -33.91 20.32
N LEU A 10 -9.64 -34.58 21.23
CA LEU A 10 -10.33 -33.97 22.36
C LEU A 10 -9.30 -33.73 23.46
N PHE A 11 -9.10 -32.47 23.88
CA PHE A 11 -8.43 -32.15 25.14
C PHE A 11 -9.48 -31.73 26.16
N VAL A 12 -9.58 -32.55 27.20
CA VAL A 12 -10.38 -32.35 28.41
C VAL A 12 -9.40 -32.08 29.56
N GLY A 13 -9.76 -31.13 30.43
CA GLY A 13 -9.14 -30.95 31.74
C GLY A 13 -8.27 -29.69 31.83
N SER A 14 -8.21 -28.96 32.93
CA SER A 14 -8.89 -29.07 34.22
C SER A 14 -8.87 -27.67 34.84
N ALA A 15 -10.00 -27.27 35.43
CA ALA A 15 -10.08 -26.09 36.27
C ALA A 15 -9.36 -26.37 37.60
N ALA A 16 -8.38 -25.54 37.94
CA ALA A 16 -7.82 -25.47 39.28
C ALA A 16 -8.03 -24.05 39.82
N LEU A 17 -8.97 -23.93 40.74
CA LEU A 17 -9.16 -22.79 41.63
C LEU A 17 -8.07 -22.83 42.70
N LEU A 18 -7.23 -21.79 42.77
CA LEU A 18 -6.39 -21.50 43.92
C LEU A 18 -6.71 -20.11 44.44
N ALA A 19 -7.53 -20.08 45.49
CA ALA A 19 -7.71 -18.93 46.35
C ALA A 19 -6.44 -18.77 47.21
N SER A 20 -5.83 -17.59 47.15
CA SER A 20 -4.70 -17.22 48.01
C SER A 20 -5.04 -15.93 48.74
N ALA A 21 -4.70 -15.93 50.02
CA ALA A 21 -5.21 -15.05 51.05
C ALA A 21 -4.61 -13.63 51.03
N LEU A 22 -5.46 -12.74 51.54
CA LEU A 22 -5.24 -11.43 52.16
C LEU A 22 -3.84 -11.23 52.77
N GLY A 23 -3.11 -10.25 52.23
CA GLY A 23 -1.98 -9.59 52.87
C GLY A 23 -2.10 -8.09 52.61
N GLY A 24 -2.62 -7.36 53.60
CA GLY A 24 -2.74 -5.91 53.56
C GLY A 24 -1.39 -5.24 53.78
N CYS A 25 -0.91 -4.54 52.75
CA CYS A 25 0.07 -3.47 52.88
C CYS A 25 -0.63 -2.19 52.42
N GLU A 26 -0.84 -1.25 53.35
CA GLU A 26 -1.20 0.13 53.03
C GLU A 26 -0.03 0.78 52.28
N GLY A 27 -0.03 0.60 50.96
CA GLY A 27 0.80 1.36 50.06
C GLY A 27 0.17 2.74 49.85
N THR A 28 0.93 3.78 50.18
CA THR A 28 0.68 5.15 49.75
C THR A 28 0.20 5.15 48.29
N PRO A 29 -0.94 5.77 47.94
CA PRO A 29 -1.40 5.82 46.56
C PRO A 29 -0.38 6.62 45.73
N LEU A 30 0.56 5.91 45.11
CA LEU A 30 1.32 6.42 43.98
C LEU A 30 0.28 6.78 42.93
N ALA A 31 0.19 8.08 42.62
CA ALA A 31 -0.64 8.59 41.56
C ALA A 31 -0.46 7.68 40.34
N ALA A 32 -1.55 7.04 39.91
CA ALA A 32 -1.55 6.23 38.70
C ALA A 32 -0.89 7.07 37.60
N PRO A 33 0.09 6.54 36.84
CA PRO A 33 0.66 7.29 35.75
C PRO A 33 -0.49 7.73 34.86
N THR A 34 -0.75 9.04 34.83
CA THR A 34 -1.70 9.66 33.91
C THR A 34 -1.25 9.20 32.54
N SER A 35 -1.97 8.21 31.99
CA SER A 35 -1.71 7.73 30.64
C SER A 35 -1.92 8.95 29.75
N ALA A 36 -0.81 9.51 29.25
CA ALA A 36 -0.87 10.56 28.27
C ALA A 36 -1.82 10.08 27.17
N PRO A 37 -2.79 10.91 26.73
CA PRO A 37 -3.72 10.48 25.70
C PRO A 37 -2.90 10.00 24.52
N THR A 38 -3.00 8.71 24.19
CA THR A 38 -2.41 8.14 22.98
C THR A 38 -3.05 8.89 21.83
N LEU A 39 -2.31 9.87 21.28
CA LEU A 39 -2.77 10.64 20.15
C LEU A 39 -3.10 9.63 19.05
N ARG A 40 -4.35 9.61 18.58
CA ARG A 40 -4.71 8.79 17.43
C ARG A 40 -4.37 9.58 16.16
N PRO A 41 -3.97 8.91 15.07
CA PRO A 41 -3.91 9.58 13.78
C PRO A 41 -5.27 10.20 13.45
N PRO A 42 -5.31 11.36 12.75
CA PRO A 42 -6.56 11.89 12.23
C PRO A 42 -7.27 10.88 11.33
N ASP A 43 -8.60 10.93 11.28
CA ASP A 43 -9.39 10.02 10.44
C ASP A 43 -8.94 10.09 8.97
N GLY A 44 -8.83 8.91 8.34
CA GLY A 44 -8.33 8.78 6.97
C GLY A 44 -6.82 8.94 6.80
N THR A 45 -6.07 9.21 7.89
CA THR A 45 -4.59 9.25 7.83
C THR A 45 -4.04 7.82 7.87
N PRO A 46 -3.16 7.45 6.94
CA PRO A 46 -2.52 6.14 6.97
C PRO A 46 -1.54 6.03 8.15
N LEU A 47 -1.54 4.87 8.81
CA LEU A 47 -0.57 4.50 9.82
C LEU A 47 0.76 4.03 9.21
N ALA A 48 0.70 3.31 8.10
CA ALA A 48 1.90 2.87 7.38
C ALA A 48 1.67 2.95 5.87
N VAL A 49 2.71 3.36 5.13
CA VAL A 49 2.69 3.51 3.68
C VAL A 49 3.98 2.95 3.10
N TRP A 50 3.86 2.11 2.06
CA TRP A 50 4.96 1.66 1.23
C TRP A 50 4.73 2.09 -0.23
N GLU A 51 5.64 2.89 -0.76
CA GLU A 51 5.59 3.45 -2.11
C GLU A 51 6.84 3.08 -2.91
N LEU A 52 6.66 2.92 -4.22
CA LEU A 52 7.76 2.86 -5.20
C LEU A 52 7.60 4.03 -6.17
N THR A 53 8.52 4.98 -6.13
CA THR A 53 8.53 6.13 -7.05
C THR A 53 9.69 6.01 -8.05
N GLY A 54 9.62 6.75 -9.16
CA GLY A 54 10.63 6.66 -10.21
C GLY A 54 10.74 5.27 -10.85
N GLY A 55 11.95 4.91 -11.26
CA GLY A 55 12.22 3.71 -12.04
C GLY A 55 12.16 3.94 -13.56
N LEU A 56 12.64 2.98 -14.34
CA LEU A 56 12.50 2.91 -15.81
C LEU A 56 11.07 2.56 -16.25
N VAL A 57 10.10 3.38 -15.87
CA VAL A 57 8.70 3.24 -16.28
C VAL A 57 8.21 4.51 -16.97
N GLY A 58 7.31 4.34 -17.95
CA GLY A 58 6.72 5.46 -18.66
C GLY A 58 5.93 6.39 -17.73
N THR A 59 5.90 7.69 -18.05
CA THR A 59 5.19 8.73 -17.27
C THR A 59 3.73 8.39 -16.99
N ALA A 60 3.05 7.77 -17.94
CA ALA A 60 1.66 7.35 -17.76
C ALA A 60 1.52 6.21 -16.73
N MET A 61 2.44 5.25 -16.73
CA MET A 61 2.44 4.18 -15.71
C MET A 61 2.71 4.74 -14.33
N LEU A 62 3.62 5.71 -14.19
CA LEU A 62 3.85 6.42 -12.93
C LEU A 62 2.59 7.13 -12.44
N ALA A 63 1.82 7.73 -13.34
CA ALA A 63 0.57 8.42 -12.97
C ALA A 63 -0.51 7.46 -12.43
N LEU A 64 -0.51 6.20 -12.86
CA LEU A 64 -1.39 5.16 -12.33
C LEU A 64 -0.79 4.33 -11.22
N ARG A 65 0.52 4.41 -10.93
CA ARG A 65 1.13 3.60 -9.88
C ARG A 65 0.54 3.97 -8.51
N PRO A 66 -0.17 3.06 -7.83
CA PRO A 66 -0.56 3.25 -6.44
C PRO A 66 0.62 2.96 -5.51
N PRO A 67 0.55 3.37 -4.24
CA PRO A 67 1.36 2.77 -3.19
C PRO A 67 1.23 1.24 -3.24
N ARG A 68 2.32 0.54 -2.93
CA ARG A 68 2.34 -0.92 -2.83
C ARG A 68 1.45 -1.38 -1.70
N LEU A 69 1.51 -0.72 -0.55
CA LEU A 69 0.70 -1.01 0.61
C LEU A 69 0.37 0.26 1.37
N VAL A 70 -0.88 0.39 1.82
CA VAL A 70 -1.30 1.40 2.81
C VAL A 70 -2.08 0.71 3.91
N VAL A 71 -1.78 1.04 5.17
CA VAL A 71 -2.46 0.53 6.35
C VAL A 71 -3.03 1.69 7.16
N PHE A 72 -4.29 1.61 7.56
CA PHE A 72 -5.02 2.66 8.29
C PHE A 72 -5.18 2.35 9.78
N GLY A 73 -5.59 3.36 10.55
CA GLY A 73 -5.78 3.33 12.01
C GLY A 73 -6.72 2.25 12.53
N ASP A 74 -7.65 1.79 11.69
CA ASP A 74 -8.64 0.79 12.04
C ASP A 74 -8.21 -0.64 11.64
N GLY A 75 -7.03 -0.80 11.03
CA GLY A 75 -6.50 -2.06 10.55
C GLY A 75 -6.80 -2.35 9.09
N ASP A 76 -7.51 -1.48 8.37
CA ASP A 76 -7.68 -1.63 6.92
C ASP A 76 -6.32 -1.58 6.22
N ALA A 77 -5.99 -2.66 5.49
CA ALA A 77 -4.77 -2.78 4.71
C ALA A 77 -5.13 -2.94 3.23
N ILE A 78 -4.66 -2.01 2.39
CA ILE A 78 -4.92 -1.97 0.96
C ILE A 78 -3.62 -2.12 0.19
N ALA A 79 -3.52 -3.21 -0.58
CA ALA A 79 -2.36 -3.50 -1.43
C ALA A 79 -2.65 -3.11 -2.89
N ASP A 80 -1.72 -2.40 -3.52
CA ASP A 80 -1.73 -1.98 -4.92
C ASP A 80 -3.03 -1.26 -5.37
N ALA A 81 -3.74 -0.64 -4.43
CA ALA A 81 -5.12 -0.14 -4.63
C ALA A 81 -6.03 -1.16 -5.33
N ALA A 82 -5.79 -2.45 -5.14
CA ALA A 82 -6.42 -3.56 -5.85
C ALA A 82 -7.01 -4.61 -4.89
N TYR A 83 -6.40 -4.77 -3.73
CA TYR A 83 -6.75 -5.79 -2.75
C TYR A 83 -6.92 -5.15 -1.38
N ARG A 84 -7.94 -5.56 -0.64
CA ARG A 84 -8.19 -5.09 0.73
C ARG A 84 -8.35 -6.27 1.69
N SER A 85 -7.62 -6.20 2.79
CA SER A 85 -7.82 -7.05 3.96
C SER A 85 -7.91 -6.18 5.21
N ARG A 86 -8.15 -6.81 6.35
CA ARG A 86 -8.10 -6.18 7.67
C ARG A 86 -7.10 -6.91 8.54
N LEU A 87 -6.15 -6.16 9.09
CA LEU A 87 -5.24 -6.64 10.13
C LEU A 87 -5.99 -6.67 11.46
N ASP A 88 -5.73 -7.69 12.27
CA ASP A 88 -6.19 -7.66 13.65
C ASP A 88 -5.40 -6.62 14.48
N ALA A 89 -5.86 -6.38 15.72
CA ALA A 89 -5.27 -5.36 16.57
C ALA A 89 -3.82 -5.66 16.99
N ASP A 90 -3.43 -6.93 17.07
CA ASP A 90 -2.09 -7.34 17.48
C ASP A 90 -1.14 -7.30 16.28
N GLU A 91 -1.59 -7.73 15.10
CA GLU A 91 -0.88 -7.57 13.83
C GLU A 91 -0.62 -6.10 13.51
N LEU A 92 -1.65 -5.25 13.63
CA LEU A 92 -1.51 -3.82 13.39
C LEU A 92 -0.50 -3.18 14.34
N ARG A 93 -0.60 -3.49 15.64
CA ARG A 93 0.32 -2.97 16.66
C ARG A 93 1.75 -3.45 16.41
N SER A 94 1.94 -4.74 16.13
CA SER A 94 3.26 -5.31 15.84
C SER A 94 3.88 -4.68 14.59
N LEU A 95 3.08 -4.43 13.55
CA LEU A 95 3.52 -3.73 12.35
C LEU A 95 3.99 -2.30 12.68
N THR A 96 3.16 -1.52 13.37
CA THR A 96 3.46 -0.11 13.64
C THR A 96 4.62 0.07 14.60
N ASP A 97 4.67 -0.73 15.67
CA ASP A 97 5.75 -0.65 16.67
C ASP A 97 7.09 -1.04 16.02
N GLY A 98 7.11 -2.13 15.25
CA GLY A 98 8.30 -2.55 14.51
C GLY A 98 8.78 -1.47 13.52
N LEU A 99 7.88 -0.89 12.73
CA LEU A 99 8.24 0.18 11.79
C LEU A 99 8.74 1.44 12.52
N LEU A 100 8.13 1.80 13.66
CA LEU A 100 8.58 2.94 14.46
C LEU A 100 9.97 2.71 15.04
N ASP A 101 10.25 1.51 15.53
CA ASP A 101 11.57 1.14 16.04
C ASP A 101 12.62 1.18 14.93
N ASP A 102 12.32 0.59 13.77
CA ASP A 102 13.20 0.57 12.61
C ASP A 102 13.52 2.00 12.12
N LEU A 103 12.50 2.86 11.97
CA LEU A 103 12.67 4.22 11.44
C LEU A 103 13.23 5.22 12.46
N ARG A 104 13.17 4.93 13.76
CA ARG A 104 13.80 5.74 14.82
C ARG A 104 15.22 5.31 15.14
N SER A 105 15.65 4.14 14.65
CA SER A 105 17.01 3.66 14.85
C SER A 105 18.03 4.70 14.41
N SER A 106 19.10 4.89 15.19
CA SER A 106 20.23 5.74 14.78
C SER A 106 20.89 5.23 13.50
N ASP A 107 20.70 3.95 13.19
CA ASP A 107 21.32 3.28 12.06
C ASP A 107 20.59 3.58 10.74
N VAL A 108 19.41 4.18 10.81
CA VAL A 108 18.62 4.64 9.66
C VAL A 108 19.42 5.61 8.76
N GLN A 109 20.42 6.33 9.28
CA GLN A 109 21.24 7.22 8.44
C GLN A 109 22.46 6.53 7.82
N LYS A 110 22.71 5.25 8.14
CA LYS A 110 23.88 4.51 7.64
C LYS A 110 23.60 3.98 6.23
N GLN A 111 24.44 4.41 5.30
CA GLN A 111 24.49 3.89 3.94
C GLN A 111 25.95 3.68 3.55
N ARG A 112 26.25 2.54 2.92
CA ARG A 112 27.55 2.29 2.28
C ARG A 112 27.60 2.94 0.91
N THR A 113 28.78 3.36 0.50
CA THR A 113 28.99 3.86 -0.86
C THR A 113 28.68 2.76 -1.87
N VAL A 114 27.76 3.05 -2.79
CA VAL A 114 27.45 2.14 -3.89
C VAL A 114 28.54 2.29 -4.97
N PRO A 115 29.18 1.20 -5.42
CA PRO A 115 30.25 1.28 -6.41
C PRO A 115 29.74 1.70 -7.80
N SER A 116 28.47 1.44 -8.12
CA SER A 116 27.84 1.91 -9.36
C SER A 116 26.32 2.07 -9.15
N PRO A 117 25.74 3.27 -9.35
CA PRO A 117 24.30 3.44 -9.27
C PRO A 117 23.61 2.66 -10.39
N VAL A 118 22.52 1.97 -10.05
CA VAL A 118 21.69 1.27 -11.03
C VAL A 118 20.83 2.32 -11.72
N ALA A 119 21.15 2.60 -12.98
CA ALA A 119 20.44 3.62 -13.76
C ALA A 119 18.94 3.33 -13.79
N GLY A 120 18.13 4.27 -13.28
CA GLY A 120 16.68 4.14 -13.27
C GLY A 120 16.17 3.09 -12.28
N ALA A 121 16.88 2.87 -11.17
CA ALA A 121 16.33 2.14 -10.03
C ALA A 121 15.11 2.88 -9.43
N PRO A 122 14.09 2.16 -8.95
CA PRO A 122 12.99 2.77 -8.22
C PRO A 122 13.47 3.30 -6.86
N VAL A 123 12.85 4.38 -6.40
CA VAL A 123 13.00 4.87 -5.04
C VAL A 123 11.91 4.25 -4.18
N THR A 124 12.32 3.43 -3.21
CA THR A 124 11.44 2.92 -2.17
C THR A 124 11.23 4.00 -1.12
N LYS A 125 9.98 4.29 -0.81
CA LYS A 125 9.60 5.18 0.29
C LYS A 125 8.73 4.42 1.28
N ILE A 126 9.13 4.46 2.54
CA ILE A 126 8.42 3.84 3.65
C ILE A 126 8.10 4.93 4.66
N SER A 127 6.82 5.03 5.03
CA SER A 127 6.36 6.02 6.00
C SER A 127 5.54 5.34 7.09
N VAL A 128 5.73 5.76 8.35
CA VAL A 128 4.93 5.33 9.50
C VAL A 128 4.48 6.53 10.31
N TRP A 129 3.23 6.51 10.77
CA TRP A 129 2.67 7.56 11.61
C TRP A 129 3.24 7.47 13.02
N SER A 130 3.60 8.61 13.58
CA SER A 130 3.96 8.77 14.99
C SER A 130 3.20 9.95 15.60
N PRO A 131 3.14 10.08 16.93
CA PRO A 131 2.55 11.26 17.57
C PRO A 131 3.18 12.60 17.17
N ALA A 132 4.43 12.59 16.69
CA ALA A 132 5.14 13.78 16.19
C ALA A 132 4.89 14.05 14.69
N GLY A 133 4.13 13.19 14.00
CA GLY A 133 3.91 13.23 12.55
C GLY A 133 4.43 11.98 11.84
N MET A 134 4.37 11.98 10.51
CA MET A 134 4.87 10.89 9.69
C MET A 134 6.40 10.84 9.71
N LEU A 135 6.96 9.72 10.17
CA LEU A 135 8.37 9.40 9.92
C LEU A 135 8.45 8.77 8.54
N THR A 136 9.36 9.26 7.70
CA THR A 136 9.52 8.79 6.32
C THR A 136 10.98 8.50 6.05
N PHE A 137 11.23 7.36 5.41
CA PHE A 137 12.51 7.02 4.84
C PHE A 137 12.41 6.79 3.33
N THR A 138 13.48 7.09 2.61
CA THR A 138 13.61 6.91 1.16
C THR A 138 14.95 6.26 0.81
N ALA A 139 14.92 5.21 -0.01
CA ALA A 139 16.11 4.54 -0.54
C ALA A 139 15.98 4.30 -2.05
N GLU A 140 16.96 4.74 -2.82
CA GLU A 140 17.07 4.45 -4.24
C GLU A 140 17.66 3.05 -4.45
N GLY A 141 16.94 2.20 -5.20
CA GLY A 141 17.44 0.86 -5.49
C GLY A 141 17.51 -0.06 -4.27
N LEU A 142 16.63 0.13 -3.26
CA LEU A 142 16.68 -0.65 -2.02
C LEU A 142 16.72 -2.15 -2.29
N ASP A 143 15.82 -2.64 -3.15
CA ASP A 143 15.72 -4.07 -3.47
C ASP A 143 16.89 -4.53 -4.34
N GLU A 144 17.35 -3.67 -5.27
CA GLU A 144 18.47 -3.92 -6.16
C GLU A 144 19.80 -4.07 -5.41
N PHE A 145 19.96 -3.38 -4.28
CA PHE A 145 21.18 -3.41 -3.46
C PHE A 145 21.07 -4.28 -2.21
N LYS A 146 20.05 -5.13 -2.12
CA LYS A 146 19.80 -5.96 -0.93
C LYS A 146 20.93 -6.96 -0.67
N ALA A 147 21.48 -7.58 -1.72
CA ALA A 147 22.54 -8.58 -1.58
C ALA A 147 23.86 -7.97 -1.07
N GLU A 148 24.09 -6.70 -1.37
CA GLU A 148 25.29 -5.94 -1.01
C GLU A 148 25.18 -5.28 0.36
N HIS A 149 24.00 -5.30 0.99
CA HIS A 149 23.69 -4.59 2.24
C HIS A 149 24.18 -3.13 2.19
N VAL A 150 23.81 -2.42 1.12
CA VAL A 150 24.15 -0.99 0.95
C VAL A 150 23.50 -0.15 2.04
N TYR A 151 22.25 -0.45 2.36
CA TYR A 151 21.49 0.22 3.41
C TYR A 151 21.64 -0.52 4.74
N ALA A 152 21.37 0.16 5.86
CA ALA A 152 21.31 -0.50 7.16
C ALA A 152 20.25 -1.61 7.20
N ASP A 153 20.50 -2.67 7.98
CA ASP A 153 19.61 -3.84 8.05
C ASP A 153 18.18 -3.47 8.48
N VAL A 154 18.02 -2.47 9.35
CA VAL A 154 16.71 -1.92 9.75
C VAL A 154 15.83 -1.49 8.58
N PHE A 155 16.42 -1.14 7.43
CA PHE A 155 15.64 -0.82 6.23
C PHE A 155 15.12 -2.02 5.49
N TYR A 156 15.95 -3.05 5.39
CA TYR A 156 15.52 -4.31 4.81
C TYR A 156 14.47 -4.97 5.69
N ASP A 157 14.60 -4.86 7.02
CA ASP A 157 13.62 -5.35 7.99
C ASP A 157 12.28 -4.61 7.86
N ALA A 158 12.29 -3.26 7.83
CA ALA A 158 11.08 -2.46 7.63
C ALA A 158 10.37 -2.80 6.30
N ARG A 159 11.15 -2.91 5.21
CA ARG A 159 10.65 -3.29 3.88
C ARG A 159 10.07 -4.70 3.90
N ASP A 160 10.76 -5.68 4.48
CA ASP A 160 10.32 -7.06 4.49
C ASP A 160 9.07 -7.26 5.36
N ARG A 161 8.94 -6.51 6.45
CA ARG A 161 7.72 -6.45 7.27
C ARG A 161 6.52 -5.99 6.46
N LEU A 162 6.66 -4.89 5.71
CA LEU A 162 5.62 -4.39 4.80
C LEU A 162 5.36 -5.36 3.65
N ALA A 163 6.39 -6.00 3.10
CA ALA A 163 6.25 -7.00 2.04
C ALA A 163 5.51 -8.26 2.52
N ALA A 164 5.69 -8.67 3.77
CA ALA A 164 4.94 -9.79 4.36
C ALA A 164 3.44 -9.46 4.47
N VAL A 165 3.10 -8.24 4.91
CA VAL A 165 1.71 -7.77 4.95
C VAL A 165 1.15 -7.67 3.53
N HIS A 166 1.88 -7.05 2.60
CA HIS A 166 1.48 -6.94 1.19
C HIS A 166 1.19 -8.30 0.57
N LYS A 167 2.06 -9.29 0.78
CA LYS A 167 1.89 -10.66 0.29
C LYS A 167 0.63 -11.30 0.87
N THR A 168 0.40 -11.13 2.17
CA THR A 168 -0.78 -11.68 2.85
C THR A 168 -2.05 -11.06 2.30
N VAL A 169 -2.12 -9.72 2.25
CA VAL A 169 -3.24 -8.99 1.66
C VAL A 169 -3.46 -9.48 0.23
N SER A 170 -2.45 -9.48 -0.63
CA SER A 170 -2.61 -9.88 -2.04
C SER A 170 -3.06 -11.35 -2.23
N ALA A 171 -2.77 -12.23 -1.28
CA ALA A 171 -3.12 -13.65 -1.36
C ALA A 171 -4.51 -13.98 -0.80
N THR A 172 -4.96 -13.29 0.25
CA THR A 172 -6.17 -13.66 1.01
C THR A 172 -7.27 -12.61 0.95
N ALA A 173 -7.02 -11.45 0.35
CA ALA A 173 -7.94 -10.32 0.34
C ALA A 173 -9.12 -10.46 -0.61
N GLN A 174 -10.12 -9.62 -0.35
CA GLN A 174 -11.16 -9.29 -1.30
C GLN A 174 -10.66 -8.20 -2.28
N PRO A 175 -11.25 -8.11 -3.49
CA PRO A 175 -11.00 -6.97 -4.37
C PRO A 175 -11.32 -5.64 -3.66
N TYR A 176 -10.41 -4.69 -3.75
CA TYR A 176 -10.65 -3.33 -3.30
C TYR A 176 -11.55 -2.60 -4.31
N LEU A 177 -12.65 -2.05 -3.81
CA LEU A 177 -13.59 -1.22 -4.55
C LEU A 177 -13.71 0.12 -3.84
N ALA A 178 -13.68 1.21 -4.61
CA ALA A 178 -13.87 2.56 -4.12
C ALA A 178 -14.88 3.32 -5.00
N ASP A 179 -15.39 4.42 -4.48
CA ASP A 179 -16.26 5.36 -5.20
C ASP A 179 -15.48 6.34 -6.08
N ARG A 180 -14.15 6.35 -5.94
CA ARG A 180 -13.22 7.22 -6.65
C ARG A 180 -12.20 6.45 -7.46
N VAL A 181 -11.88 6.96 -8.65
CA VAL A 181 -10.87 6.39 -9.55
C VAL A 181 -9.96 7.48 -10.09
N ARG A 182 -8.71 7.13 -10.39
CA ARG A 182 -7.82 7.91 -11.24
C ARG A 182 -7.88 7.33 -12.64
N LEU A 183 -8.32 8.11 -13.60
CA LEU A 183 -8.28 7.82 -15.04
C LEU A 183 -7.05 8.48 -15.65
N VAL A 184 -6.28 7.72 -16.41
CA VAL A 184 -5.14 8.23 -17.17
C VAL A 184 -5.28 7.81 -18.63
N ALA A 185 -5.06 8.76 -19.53
CA ALA A 185 -5.02 8.53 -20.97
C ALA A 185 -3.76 9.19 -21.57
N MET A 186 -3.19 8.59 -22.58
CA MET A 186 -2.07 9.17 -23.35
C MET A 186 -2.30 8.94 -24.84
N PRO A 187 -1.91 9.88 -25.72
CA PRO A 187 -1.96 9.65 -27.16
C PRO A 187 -1.01 8.52 -27.55
N VAL A 188 -1.30 7.89 -28.67
CA VAL A 188 -0.47 6.84 -29.27
C VAL A 188 0.12 7.35 -30.57
N ASP A 189 1.42 7.13 -30.75
CA ASP A 189 2.06 7.32 -32.05
C ASP A 189 1.79 6.09 -32.94
N GLY A 190 1.26 6.33 -34.14
CA GLY A 190 0.89 5.28 -35.09
C GLY A 190 -0.45 4.60 -34.79
N GLU A 191 -0.81 3.64 -35.63
CA GLU A 191 -2.09 2.91 -35.53
C GLU A 191 -1.90 1.56 -34.81
N PRO A 192 -2.50 1.36 -33.63
CA PRO A 192 -2.46 0.08 -32.92
C PRO A 192 -3.19 -1.02 -33.69
N ALA A 193 -2.77 -2.27 -33.48
CA ALA A 193 -3.42 -3.44 -34.10
C ALA A 193 -4.89 -3.62 -33.70
N THR A 194 -5.30 -3.11 -32.54
CA THR A 194 -6.70 -3.12 -32.08
C THR A 194 -7.02 -1.80 -31.42
N VAL A 195 -8.12 -1.18 -31.87
CA VAL A 195 -8.58 0.13 -31.40
C VAL A 195 -10.08 0.02 -31.12
N GLY A 196 -10.46 0.19 -29.85
CA GLY A 196 -11.87 0.30 -29.45
C GLY A 196 -12.41 1.70 -29.66
N THR A 197 -13.69 1.92 -29.36
CA THR A 197 -14.29 3.26 -29.31
C THR A 197 -14.21 3.81 -27.89
N TRP A 198 -13.86 5.09 -27.76
CA TRP A 198 -13.90 5.76 -26.45
C TRP A 198 -15.35 5.78 -25.92
N PRO A 199 -15.61 5.38 -24.67
CA PRO A 199 -16.96 5.34 -24.13
C PRO A 199 -17.62 6.72 -24.10
N VAL A 200 -18.84 6.84 -24.61
CA VAL A 200 -19.60 8.10 -24.70
C VAL A 200 -19.87 8.73 -23.32
N ASP A 201 -20.06 7.90 -22.30
CA ASP A 201 -20.38 8.34 -20.93
C ASP A 201 -19.13 8.69 -20.10
N VAL A 202 -17.94 8.62 -20.68
CA VAL A 202 -16.68 8.93 -20.01
C VAL A 202 -16.09 10.17 -20.67
N ALA A 203 -15.97 11.27 -19.91
CA ALA A 203 -15.24 12.43 -20.40
C ALA A 203 -13.75 12.09 -20.58
N LEU A 204 -13.18 12.44 -21.74
CA LEU A 204 -11.74 12.36 -21.93
C LEU A 204 -11.07 13.40 -21.03
N PRO A 205 -10.09 13.04 -20.17
CA PRO A 205 -9.44 14.04 -19.33
C PRO A 205 -8.71 15.10 -20.14
N GLU A 206 -8.66 16.31 -19.60
CA GLU A 206 -7.86 17.39 -20.16
C GLU A 206 -6.36 17.03 -20.10
N PRO A 207 -5.56 17.50 -21.06
CA PRO A 207 -4.12 17.31 -21.01
C PRO A 207 -3.52 18.06 -19.82
N ASP A 208 -2.66 17.39 -19.06
CA ASP A 208 -1.81 17.99 -18.04
C ASP A 208 -0.59 18.65 -18.73
N ARG A 209 0.49 18.95 -18.00
CA ARG A 209 1.77 19.38 -18.59
C ARG A 209 2.32 18.29 -19.53
N GLY A 210 2.07 18.45 -20.81
CA GLY A 210 2.50 17.54 -21.88
C GLY A 210 1.32 16.83 -22.53
N ALA A 211 1.56 15.63 -23.05
CA ALA A 211 0.56 14.83 -23.76
C ALA A 211 -0.27 13.91 -22.85
N LEU A 212 0.15 13.75 -21.58
CA LEU A 212 -0.53 12.91 -20.61
C LEU A 212 -1.83 13.59 -20.14
N ARG A 213 -2.92 12.85 -20.13
CA ARG A 213 -4.24 13.28 -19.66
C ARG A 213 -4.58 12.53 -18.38
N ARG A 214 -5.00 13.22 -17.34
CA ARG A 214 -5.31 12.61 -16.03
C ARG A 214 -6.50 13.30 -15.37
N ALA A 215 -7.40 12.51 -14.80
CA ALA A 215 -8.47 13.01 -13.95
C ALA A 215 -8.73 12.06 -12.78
N ASP A 216 -8.98 12.65 -11.62
CA ASP A 216 -9.52 11.95 -10.45
C ASP A 216 -11.03 12.16 -10.47
N LEU A 217 -11.77 11.05 -10.57
CA LEU A 217 -13.21 11.02 -10.77
C LEU A 217 -13.90 10.39 -9.56
N SER A 218 -15.14 10.80 -9.31
CA SER A 218 -16.00 10.26 -8.25
C SER A 218 -17.41 9.97 -8.77
N GLY A 219 -18.22 9.27 -7.96
CA GLY A 219 -19.66 9.12 -8.20
C GLY A 219 -20.01 8.41 -9.52
N ASP A 220 -20.93 8.98 -10.30
CA ASP A 220 -21.37 8.40 -11.58
C ASP A 220 -20.24 8.31 -12.61
N ALA A 221 -19.36 9.31 -12.66
CA ALA A 221 -18.24 9.33 -13.60
C ALA A 221 -17.23 8.22 -13.32
N ALA A 222 -16.89 8.01 -12.05
CA ALA A 222 -16.05 6.88 -11.63
C ALA A 222 -16.69 5.54 -11.99
N ARG A 223 -17.98 5.37 -11.71
CA ARG A 223 -18.72 4.15 -12.06
C ARG A 223 -18.78 3.91 -13.57
N ALA A 224 -18.90 4.96 -14.39
CA ALA A 224 -18.86 4.84 -15.85
C ALA A 224 -17.49 4.31 -16.33
N VAL A 225 -16.39 4.85 -15.80
CA VAL A 225 -15.03 4.36 -16.08
C VAL A 225 -14.88 2.89 -15.72
N VAL A 226 -15.26 2.50 -14.50
CA VAL A 226 -15.14 1.11 -14.00
C VAL A 226 -15.90 0.12 -14.89
N ARG A 227 -17.09 0.50 -15.39
CA ARG A 227 -17.92 -0.37 -16.24
C ARG A 227 -17.41 -0.54 -17.67
N THR A 228 -16.69 0.45 -18.19
CA THR A 228 -16.45 0.56 -19.65
C THR A 228 -14.99 0.44 -20.04
N LEU A 229 -14.05 0.83 -19.17
CA LEU A 229 -12.63 0.81 -19.45
C LEU A 229 -11.94 -0.36 -18.74
N THR A 230 -10.92 -0.92 -19.39
CA THR A 230 -10.12 -1.99 -18.79
C THR A 230 -9.08 -1.42 -17.81
N ARG A 231 -9.01 -2.04 -16.64
CA ARG A 231 -8.00 -1.79 -15.62
C ARG A 231 -6.74 -2.64 -15.86
N ASP A 232 -5.57 -2.01 -15.87
CA ASP A 232 -4.26 -2.69 -15.88
C ASP A 232 -3.83 -3.03 -14.45
N LEU A 233 -4.35 -4.14 -13.91
CA LEU A 233 -4.05 -4.59 -12.54
C LEU A 233 -2.56 -4.88 -12.34
N ASP A 234 -1.91 -5.44 -13.35
CA ASP A 234 -0.51 -5.86 -13.27
C ASP A 234 0.46 -4.70 -13.56
N GLN A 235 -0.05 -3.52 -13.93
CA GLN A 235 0.74 -2.34 -14.29
C GLN A 235 1.84 -2.69 -15.31
N ARG A 236 1.48 -3.46 -16.34
CA ARG A 236 2.43 -3.84 -17.41
C ARG A 236 2.49 -2.82 -18.54
N GLY A 237 1.62 -1.80 -18.53
CA GLY A 237 1.56 -0.77 -19.56
C GLY A 237 0.86 -1.24 -20.85
N ALA A 238 0.26 -2.43 -20.84
CA ALA A 238 -0.51 -2.99 -21.96
C ALA A 238 -1.94 -2.40 -22.03
N TRP A 239 -2.04 -1.08 -22.00
CA TRP A 239 -3.32 -0.38 -21.96
C TRP A 239 -4.03 -0.51 -23.31
N PRO A 240 -5.34 -0.82 -23.34
CA PRO A 240 -6.08 -0.83 -24.60
C PRO A 240 -6.11 0.56 -25.24
N ALA A 241 -6.14 0.58 -26.57
CA ALA A 241 -6.28 1.79 -27.35
C ALA A 241 -7.75 2.07 -27.69
N TYR A 242 -8.12 3.34 -27.70
CA TYR A 242 -9.47 3.83 -27.95
C TYR A 242 -9.42 5.01 -28.90
N ARG A 243 -10.34 5.05 -29.87
CA ARG A 243 -10.55 6.19 -30.76
C ARG A 243 -11.55 7.15 -30.12
N THR A 244 -11.16 8.41 -29.94
CA THR A 244 -12.00 9.47 -29.37
C THR A 244 -13.01 9.99 -30.40
N ALA A 245 -13.98 10.79 -29.97
CA ALA A 245 -14.95 11.43 -30.87
C ALA A 245 -14.28 12.40 -31.87
N ALA A 246 -13.11 12.95 -31.52
CA ALA A 246 -12.31 13.81 -32.40
C ALA A 246 -11.50 13.02 -33.43
N GLY A 247 -11.46 11.69 -33.34
CA GLY A 247 -10.69 10.81 -34.21
C GLY A 247 -9.29 10.45 -33.68
N ASP A 248 -8.83 11.10 -32.60
CA ASP A 248 -7.56 10.79 -31.96
C ASP A 248 -7.56 9.38 -31.37
N ILE A 249 -6.38 8.74 -31.30
CA ILE A 249 -6.20 7.45 -30.65
C ILE A 249 -5.45 7.64 -29.33
N VAL A 250 -6.03 7.15 -28.24
CA VAL A 250 -5.44 7.19 -26.91
C VAL A 250 -5.34 5.79 -26.31
N ARG A 251 -4.30 5.53 -25.53
CA ARG A 251 -4.26 4.42 -24.58
C ARG A 251 -4.74 4.90 -23.24
N ALA A 252 -5.62 4.14 -22.59
CA ALA A 252 -6.15 4.54 -21.29
C ALA A 252 -6.29 3.36 -20.34
N SER A 253 -6.07 3.67 -19.07
CA SER A 253 -6.40 2.77 -17.96
C SER A 253 -6.72 3.58 -16.71
N TRP A 254 -7.13 2.89 -15.65
CA TRP A 254 -7.56 3.51 -14.42
C TRP A 254 -7.19 2.66 -13.20
N ARG A 255 -7.21 3.27 -12.02
CA ARG A 255 -7.17 2.56 -10.74
C ARG A 255 -8.12 3.19 -9.73
N TYR A 256 -8.50 2.44 -8.71
CA TYR A 256 -9.17 3.04 -7.55
C TYR A 256 -8.20 3.99 -6.82
N LEU A 257 -8.77 5.06 -6.27
CA LEU A 257 -8.06 5.93 -5.33
C LEU A 257 -8.16 5.37 -3.91
N LEU A 258 -7.11 5.59 -3.13
CA LEU A 258 -7.08 5.27 -1.71
C LEU A 258 -7.85 6.33 -0.91
N PRO A 259 -8.31 6.02 0.33
CA PRO A 259 -9.03 6.99 1.16
C PRO A 259 -8.30 8.32 1.39
N ASN A 260 -6.96 8.32 1.36
CA ASN A 260 -6.12 9.48 1.61
C ASN A 260 -5.66 10.23 0.33
N GLU A 261 -6.15 9.83 -0.85
CA GLU A 261 -5.95 10.51 -2.15
C GLU A 261 -7.23 11.24 -2.54
#